data_AF-A0A250K2G5-F1
#
_entry.id   AF-A0A250K2G5-F1
#
_cell.length_a   1.000
_cell.length_b   1.000
_cell.length_c   1.000
_cell.angle_alpha   90.00
_cell.angle_beta   90.00
_cell.angle_gamma   90.00
#
_symmetry.space_group_name_H-M   'P 1'
#
loop_
_entity.id
_entity.type
_entity.pdbx_description
1 polymer ?
#
loop_
_entity_poly.entity_id
_entity_poly.type
_entity_poly.pdbx_seq_one_letter_code
_entity_poly.pdbx_strand_id
1 'polypeptide(L)'
;MSQVKVSRARSIGLAVLLLSGQGSAWAQEAPAASEPARAPAPELTPPPLIPAQDDWDAPTFRDGDAPPGQETEGTHSVSEQALPDKGRARPADPVPRVAVEFVAGAGGGIVAGTVGLVTGFLVGASTVGCDECGIVAGVGGLSGLVVGIPAGTWLGGKLMGGQGTFLATAGGSLVGWGGALLGSALLGIGDQDQGGAVFLMLLPVVGAVAGYELSSPAEERPAPPRRTAAHSFQVVPIAGMGERGPRLGLAGRF
;
A
#
# COMPACT_ATOMS: atom_id res chain seq x y z
N MET A 1 34.12 -9.73 -35.69
CA MET A 1 33.12 -9.34 -34.66
C MET A 1 32.91 -7.85 -34.76
N SER A 2 31.84 -7.42 -35.45
CA SER A 2 31.54 -6.01 -35.70
C SER A 2 30.69 -5.47 -34.54
N GLN A 3 31.21 -4.49 -33.80
CA GLN A 3 30.42 -3.82 -32.76
C GLN A 3 29.40 -2.89 -33.42
N VAL A 4 28.13 -3.26 -33.35
CA VAL A 4 27.02 -2.40 -33.73
C VAL A 4 26.88 -1.31 -32.66
N LYS A 5 27.43 -0.12 -32.94
CA LYS A 5 27.18 1.08 -32.13
C LYS A 5 25.73 1.49 -32.29
N VAL A 6 24.88 1.12 -31.33
CA VAL A 6 23.50 1.60 -31.26
C VAL A 6 23.55 3.09 -30.93
N SER A 7 23.19 3.92 -31.91
CA SER A 7 23.15 5.38 -31.77
C SER A 7 22.22 5.80 -30.63
N ARG A 8 22.70 6.66 -29.72
CA ARG A 8 21.94 7.22 -28.58
C ARG A 8 20.58 7.80 -29.01
N ALA A 9 20.47 8.31 -30.24
CA ALA A 9 19.23 8.84 -30.79
C ALA A 9 18.11 7.78 -30.91
N ARG A 10 18.46 6.50 -31.16
CA ARG A 10 17.47 5.42 -31.20
C ARG A 10 16.93 5.06 -29.82
N SER A 11 17.74 5.17 -28.77
CA SER A 11 17.29 4.88 -27.39
C SER A 11 16.28 5.91 -26.89
N ILE A 12 16.49 7.19 -27.22
CA ILE A 12 15.58 8.29 -26.87
C ILE A 12 14.26 8.15 -27.65
N GLY A 13 14.35 7.80 -28.94
CA GLY A 13 13.15 7.54 -29.75
C GLY A 13 12.29 6.39 -29.22
N LEU A 14 12.91 5.31 -28.74
CA LEU A 14 12.19 4.17 -28.17
C LEU A 14 11.52 4.53 -26.83
N ALA A 15 12.19 5.32 -25.99
CA ALA A 15 11.62 5.79 -24.72
C ALA A 15 10.40 6.71 -24.94
N VAL A 16 10.44 7.59 -25.95
CA VAL A 16 9.32 8.47 -26.31
C VAL A 16 8.14 7.68 -26.91
N LEU A 17 8.42 6.64 -27.71
CA LEU A 17 7.38 5.75 -28.26
C LEU A 17 6.69 4.92 -27.18
N LEU A 18 7.42 4.46 -26.16
CA LEU A 18 6.83 3.71 -25.05
C LEU A 18 5.99 4.60 -24.12
N LEU A 19 6.34 5.88 -23.95
CA LEU A 19 5.54 6.83 -23.16
C LEU A 19 4.29 7.33 -23.90
N SER A 20 4.30 7.40 -25.23
CA SER A 20 3.16 7.91 -26.01
C SER A 20 2.09 6.86 -26.31
N GLY A 21 2.40 5.57 -26.15
CA GLY A 21 1.47 4.47 -26.40
C GLY A 21 0.41 4.20 -25.32
N GLN A 22 0.49 4.83 -24.14
CA GLN A 22 -0.44 4.57 -23.02
C GLN A 22 -1.59 5.58 -22.89
N GLY A 23 -1.73 6.52 -23.84
CA GLY A 23 -2.68 7.63 -23.74
C GLY A 23 -4.12 7.37 -24.22
N SER A 24 -4.44 6.21 -24.80
CA SER A 24 -5.70 6.02 -25.53
C SER A 24 -6.39 4.66 -25.27
N ALA A 25 -6.65 4.35 -24.00
CA ALA A 25 -7.49 3.21 -23.62
C ALA A 25 -8.55 3.55 -22.54
N TRP A 26 -9.02 4.80 -22.49
CA TRP A 26 -10.18 5.21 -21.71
C TRP A 26 -11.23 5.85 -22.62
N ALA A 27 -11.75 5.08 -23.57
CA ALA A 27 -13.05 5.36 -24.16
C ALA A 27 -14.07 4.47 -23.43
N GLN A 28 -14.55 4.93 -22.27
CA GLN A 28 -15.78 4.39 -21.71
C GLN A 28 -16.93 4.93 -22.56
N GLU A 29 -17.55 4.03 -23.33
CA GLU A 29 -18.85 4.21 -23.94
C GLU A 29 -19.83 4.70 -22.85
N ALA A 30 -20.29 5.94 -22.95
CA ALA A 30 -21.32 6.47 -22.05
C ALA A 30 -22.67 5.83 -22.39
N PRO A 31 -23.45 5.34 -21.42
CA PRO A 31 -24.82 4.93 -21.69
C PRO A 31 -25.66 6.16 -22.06
N ALA A 32 -26.21 6.15 -23.27
CA ALA A 32 -27.25 7.08 -23.68
C ALA A 32 -28.54 6.76 -22.91
N ALA A 33 -28.89 7.60 -21.94
CA ALA A 33 -30.20 7.59 -21.31
C ALA A 33 -30.56 8.99 -20.79
N SER A 34 -31.44 9.65 -21.56
CA SER A 34 -32.62 10.41 -21.11
C SER A 34 -32.56 11.25 -19.82
N GLU A 35 -32.85 12.55 -19.98
CA GLU A 35 -33.93 13.32 -19.30
C GLU A 35 -33.46 14.74 -18.90
N PRO A 36 -34.15 15.83 -19.33
CA PRO A 36 -33.76 17.18 -18.95
C PRO A 36 -33.98 17.42 -17.46
N ALA A 37 -32.94 17.91 -16.79
CA ALA A 37 -32.90 18.21 -15.37
C ALA A 37 -34.07 19.13 -14.94
N ARG A 38 -34.95 18.58 -14.11
CA ARG A 38 -36.00 19.29 -13.38
C ARG A 38 -35.32 20.12 -12.28
N ALA A 39 -35.66 21.42 -12.20
CA ALA A 39 -35.14 22.33 -11.19
C ALA A 39 -35.36 21.79 -9.76
N PRO A 40 -34.42 22.03 -8.83
CA PRO A 40 -34.57 21.58 -7.44
C PRO A 40 -35.77 22.30 -6.78
N ALA A 41 -36.62 21.50 -6.12
CA ALA A 41 -37.74 22.00 -5.34
C ALA A 41 -37.24 22.86 -4.17
N PRO A 42 -37.84 24.04 -3.92
CA PRO A 42 -37.64 24.77 -2.68
C PRO A 42 -38.65 24.24 -1.67
N GLU A 43 -38.23 23.43 -0.70
CA GLU A 43 -38.86 23.30 0.63
C GLU A 43 -38.13 22.23 1.45
N LEU A 44 -37.14 22.67 2.22
CA LEU A 44 -36.68 21.96 3.41
C LEU A 44 -37.02 22.84 4.61
N THR A 45 -38.28 22.77 5.04
CA THR A 45 -38.69 23.25 6.35
C THR A 45 -37.92 22.42 7.40
N PRO A 46 -37.08 23.03 8.25
CA PRO A 46 -36.39 22.27 9.29
C PRO A 46 -37.43 21.70 10.28
N PRO A 47 -37.23 20.46 10.77
CA PRO A 47 -38.14 19.86 11.74
C PRO A 47 -38.16 20.67 13.04
N PRO A 48 -39.30 20.73 13.75
CA PRO A 48 -39.42 21.50 14.98
C PRO A 48 -38.52 20.94 16.08
N LEU A 49 -37.81 21.85 16.76
CA LEU A 49 -36.99 21.53 17.92
C LEU A 49 -37.89 21.21 19.12
N ILE A 50 -37.78 19.99 19.64
CA ILE A 50 -38.39 19.58 20.90
C ILE A 50 -37.58 20.25 22.02
N PRO A 51 -38.20 21.01 22.96
CA PRO A 51 -37.51 21.50 24.14
C PRO A 51 -37.00 20.33 24.98
N ALA A 52 -35.74 20.38 25.42
CA ALA A 52 -35.22 19.43 26.39
C ALA A 52 -36.03 19.55 27.69
N GLN A 53 -36.48 18.42 28.24
CA GLN A 53 -37.09 18.37 29.57
C GLN A 53 -36.00 18.62 30.62
N ASP A 54 -36.14 19.70 31.38
CA ASP A 54 -35.30 20.06 32.53
C ASP A 54 -35.72 19.28 33.79
N ASP A 55 -35.70 17.95 33.73
CA ASP A 55 -35.84 17.09 34.92
C ASP A 55 -34.62 16.16 35.02
N TRP A 56 -33.49 16.76 35.39
CA TRP A 56 -32.37 16.02 35.97
C TRP A 56 -32.38 16.24 37.49
N ASP A 57 -33.16 15.42 38.18
CA ASP A 57 -32.98 15.22 39.62
C ASP A 57 -31.57 14.65 39.85
N ALA A 58 -30.71 15.48 40.43
CA ALA A 58 -29.38 15.05 40.87
C ALA A 58 -29.54 13.97 41.94
N PRO A 59 -28.87 12.80 41.83
CA PRO A 59 -28.87 11.83 42.91
C PRO A 59 -28.13 12.42 44.11
N THR A 60 -28.87 12.65 45.19
CA THR A 60 -28.28 12.97 46.50
C THR A 60 -27.58 11.72 47.02
N PHE A 61 -26.25 11.74 47.05
CA PHE A 61 -25.47 10.74 47.77
C PHE A 61 -25.79 10.87 49.25
N ARG A 62 -26.39 9.82 49.80
CA ARG A 62 -26.67 9.68 51.23
C ARG A 62 -25.42 9.07 51.86
N ASP A 63 -24.64 9.90 52.56
CA ASP A 63 -23.58 9.42 53.45
C ASP A 63 -24.24 8.70 54.63
N GLY A 64 -24.06 7.38 54.69
CA GLY A 64 -24.55 6.58 55.80
C GLY A 64 -24.60 5.10 55.44
N ASP A 65 -23.51 4.40 55.73
CA ASP A 65 -23.50 3.12 56.47
C ASP A 65 -22.23 2.32 56.15
N ALA A 66 -21.22 2.50 57.00
CA ALA A 66 -20.09 1.59 57.11
C ALA A 66 -20.45 0.44 58.06
N PRO A 67 -20.43 -0.84 57.66
CA PRO A 67 -20.43 -1.94 58.60
C PRO A 67 -19.01 -2.24 59.11
N PRO A 68 -18.82 -2.49 60.42
CA PRO A 68 -17.52 -2.80 60.98
C PRO A 68 -17.17 -4.28 60.79
N GLY A 69 -15.90 -4.53 60.47
CA GLY A 69 -15.13 -5.70 60.90
C GLY A 69 -15.67 -7.09 60.56
N GLN A 70 -15.11 -7.70 59.50
CA GLN A 70 -14.87 -9.14 59.49
C GLN A 70 -13.46 -9.42 58.95
N GLU A 71 -12.54 -9.63 59.88
CA GLU A 71 -11.36 -10.47 59.64
C GLU A 71 -11.87 -11.89 59.34
N THR A 72 -11.71 -12.34 58.10
CA THR A 72 -11.72 -13.77 57.78
C THR A 72 -10.52 -14.05 56.91
N GLU A 73 -9.52 -14.60 57.59
CA GLU A 73 -8.44 -15.42 57.09
C GLU A 73 -9.03 -16.51 56.18
N GLY A 74 -9.03 -16.21 54.88
CA GLY A 74 -9.50 -17.09 53.82
C GLY A 74 -8.45 -17.11 52.74
N THR A 75 -7.75 -18.24 52.68
CA THR A 75 -6.71 -18.60 51.72
C THR A 75 -7.00 -18.00 50.33
N HIS A 76 -6.18 -17.02 49.92
CA HIS A 76 -6.17 -16.52 48.54
C HIS A 76 -5.73 -17.67 47.62
N SER A 77 -6.68 -18.49 47.17
CA SER A 77 -6.50 -19.25 45.95
C SER A 77 -6.39 -18.24 44.83
N VAL A 78 -5.16 -17.88 44.46
CA VAL A 78 -4.85 -17.14 43.26
C VAL A 78 -5.49 -17.92 42.11
N SER A 79 -6.59 -17.39 41.57
CA SER A 79 -7.27 -17.98 40.43
C SER A 79 -6.26 -18.12 39.29
N GLU A 80 -6.12 -19.32 38.74
CA GLU A 80 -5.29 -19.59 37.55
C GLU A 80 -5.69 -18.70 36.34
N GLN A 81 -6.83 -18.02 36.40
CA GLN A 81 -7.25 -16.97 35.46
C GLN A 81 -6.48 -15.65 35.58
N ALA A 82 -5.57 -15.51 36.54
CA ALA A 82 -4.62 -14.39 36.62
C ALA A 82 -3.27 -14.68 35.95
N LEU A 83 -3.08 -15.87 35.35
CA LEU A 83 -1.92 -16.07 34.48
C LEU A 83 -2.16 -15.25 33.20
N PRO A 84 -1.34 -14.22 32.91
CA PRO A 84 -1.37 -13.59 31.61
C PRO A 84 -1.12 -14.67 30.57
N ASP A 85 -2.11 -14.84 29.70
CA ASP A 85 -2.08 -15.74 28.56
C ASP A 85 -0.68 -15.67 27.91
N LYS A 86 0.04 -16.79 27.95
CA LYS A 86 1.37 -16.94 27.33
C LYS A 86 1.32 -16.89 25.80
N GLY A 87 0.19 -16.47 25.23
CA GLY A 87 0.01 -16.09 23.84
C GLY A 87 0.24 -14.61 23.55
N ARG A 88 1.09 -13.89 24.30
CA ARG A 88 1.68 -12.65 23.74
C ARG A 88 2.49 -13.07 22.51
N ALA A 89 1.85 -13.03 21.35
CA ALA A 89 2.53 -12.95 20.07
C ALA A 89 3.55 -11.82 20.24
N ARG A 90 4.81 -12.22 20.40
CA ARG A 90 5.94 -11.31 20.41
C ARG A 90 5.77 -10.45 19.16
N PRO A 91 5.86 -9.11 19.21
CA PRO A 91 5.84 -8.32 18.01
C PRO A 91 6.88 -8.92 17.07
N ALA A 92 6.41 -9.54 15.99
CA ALA A 92 7.28 -10.21 15.05
C ALA A 92 8.18 -9.10 14.50
N ASP A 93 9.48 -9.26 14.64
CA ASP A 93 10.43 -8.30 14.10
C ASP A 93 10.12 -8.14 12.60
N PRO A 94 9.79 -6.93 12.11
CA PRO A 94 9.45 -6.74 10.71
C PRO A 94 10.66 -6.94 9.79
N VAL A 95 11.88 -6.80 10.30
CA VAL A 95 13.13 -6.87 9.52
C VAL A 95 13.31 -8.20 8.76
N PRO A 96 13.17 -9.39 9.38
CA PRO A 96 13.28 -10.66 8.65
C PRO A 96 12.22 -10.82 7.56
N ARG A 97 11.01 -10.28 7.75
CA ARG A 97 9.94 -10.35 6.75
C ARG A 97 10.26 -9.50 5.52
N VAL A 98 10.68 -8.26 5.72
CA VAL A 98 11.05 -7.34 4.63
C VAL A 98 12.21 -7.92 3.79
N ALA A 99 13.18 -8.59 4.43
CA ALA A 99 14.26 -9.26 3.72
C ALA A 99 13.75 -10.38 2.81
N VAL A 100 12.78 -11.17 3.27
CA VAL A 100 12.16 -12.24 2.48
C VAL A 100 11.36 -11.67 1.31
N GLU A 101 10.61 -10.60 1.53
CA GLU A 101 9.86 -9.91 0.48
C GLU A 101 10.77 -9.36 -0.62
N PHE A 102 11.92 -8.80 -0.23
CA PHE A 102 12.93 -8.31 -1.16
C PHE A 102 13.56 -9.45 -1.98
N VAL A 103 14.02 -10.51 -1.30
CA VAL A 103 14.64 -11.67 -1.96
C VAL A 103 13.63 -12.40 -2.85
N ALA A 104 12.39 -12.57 -2.39
CA ALA A 104 11.32 -13.17 -3.17
C ALA A 104 10.93 -12.32 -4.38
N GLY A 105 10.91 -10.98 -4.24
CA GLY A 105 10.72 -10.05 -5.36
C GLY A 105 11.81 -10.15 -6.41
N ALA A 106 13.06 -10.09 -5.98
CA ALA A 106 14.21 -10.24 -6.88
C ALA A 106 14.21 -11.62 -7.57
N GLY A 107 14.00 -12.69 -6.80
CA GLY A 107 13.92 -14.07 -7.31
C GLY A 107 12.75 -14.27 -8.28
N GLY A 108 11.57 -13.78 -7.94
CA GLY A 108 10.38 -13.82 -8.80
C GLY A 108 10.59 -13.06 -10.10
N GLY A 109 11.24 -11.89 -10.04
CA GLY A 109 11.65 -11.13 -11.21
C GLY A 109 12.60 -11.91 -12.12
N ILE A 110 13.66 -12.52 -11.56
CA ILE A 110 14.62 -13.32 -12.34
C ILE A 110 13.94 -14.52 -12.99
N VAL A 111 13.12 -15.28 -12.25
CA VAL A 111 12.43 -16.47 -12.79
C VAL A 111 11.43 -16.06 -13.89
N ALA A 112 10.56 -15.08 -13.64
CA ALA A 112 9.59 -14.65 -14.63
C ALA A 112 10.26 -13.98 -15.83
N GLY A 113 11.30 -13.18 -15.62
CA GLY A 113 12.08 -12.54 -16.66
C GLY A 113 12.81 -13.55 -17.55
N THR A 114 13.40 -14.60 -16.99
CA THR A 114 14.02 -15.66 -17.77
C THR A 114 13.00 -16.46 -18.57
N VAL A 115 11.86 -16.81 -17.97
CA VAL A 115 10.74 -17.47 -18.67
C VAL A 115 10.24 -16.61 -19.83
N GLY A 116 10.04 -15.31 -19.58
CA GLY A 116 9.61 -14.35 -20.59
C GLY A 116 10.64 -14.17 -21.71
N LEU A 117 11.93 -14.14 -21.38
CA LEU A 117 13.01 -14.06 -22.36
C LEU A 117 13.06 -15.29 -23.26
N VAL A 118 13.00 -16.49 -22.68
CA VAL A 118 12.99 -17.76 -23.44
C VAL A 118 11.75 -17.83 -24.32
N THR A 119 10.58 -17.49 -23.77
CA THR A 119 9.31 -17.50 -24.52
C THR A 119 9.37 -16.50 -25.67
N GLY A 120 9.85 -15.28 -25.42
CA GLY A 120 10.03 -14.24 -26.44
C GLY A 120 11.04 -14.64 -27.51
N PHE A 121 12.11 -15.34 -27.14
CA PHE A 121 13.09 -15.88 -28.10
C PHE A 121 12.45 -16.94 -29.00
N LEU A 122 11.72 -17.91 -28.45
CA LEU A 122 11.06 -18.97 -29.23
C LEU A 122 10.02 -18.38 -30.19
N VAL A 123 9.23 -17.42 -29.72
CA VAL A 123 8.25 -16.71 -30.56
C VAL A 123 8.97 -15.87 -31.62
N GLY A 124 9.97 -15.08 -31.25
CA GLY A 124 10.73 -14.23 -32.18
C GLY A 124 11.44 -15.03 -33.27
N ALA A 125 12.10 -16.12 -32.91
CA ALA A 125 12.78 -17.01 -33.86
C ALA A 125 11.80 -17.60 -34.90
N SER A 126 10.56 -17.89 -34.50
CA SER A 126 9.54 -18.44 -35.39
C SER A 126 8.82 -17.41 -36.27
N THR A 127 8.80 -16.14 -35.87
CA THR A 127 7.98 -15.09 -36.49
C THR A 127 8.77 -14.08 -37.30
N VAL A 128 9.88 -13.58 -36.76
CA VAL A 128 10.69 -12.51 -37.36
C VAL A 128 12.08 -12.99 -37.81
N GLY A 129 12.51 -14.18 -37.38
CA GLY A 129 13.82 -14.73 -37.70
C GLY A 129 14.91 -14.38 -36.67
N CYS A 130 16.12 -14.92 -36.86
CA CYS A 130 17.20 -14.81 -35.88
C CYS A 130 17.86 -13.43 -35.79
N ASP A 131 17.70 -12.56 -36.81
CA ASP A 131 18.29 -11.23 -36.81
C ASP A 131 17.55 -10.27 -35.86
N GLU A 132 16.24 -10.46 -35.66
CA GLU A 132 15.39 -9.62 -34.82
C GLU A 132 14.81 -10.34 -33.58
N CYS A 133 15.02 -11.65 -33.42
CA CYS A 133 14.47 -12.41 -32.27
C CYS A 133 14.95 -11.86 -30.91
N GLY A 134 16.11 -11.21 -30.86
CA GLY A 134 16.63 -10.56 -29.65
C GLY A 134 15.73 -9.46 -29.12
N ILE A 135 15.03 -8.72 -30.00
CA ILE A 135 14.09 -7.65 -29.59
C ILE A 135 12.87 -8.30 -28.92
N VAL A 136 12.30 -9.32 -29.55
CA VAL A 136 11.13 -10.04 -29.01
C VAL A 136 11.47 -10.74 -27.69
N ALA A 137 12.64 -11.36 -27.60
CA ALA A 137 13.17 -11.93 -26.37
C ALA A 137 13.35 -10.86 -25.27
N GLY A 138 13.89 -9.69 -25.60
CA GLY A 138 14.05 -8.58 -24.67
C GLY A 138 12.73 -8.06 -24.13
N VAL A 139 11.73 -7.86 -25.01
CA VAL A 139 10.37 -7.47 -24.61
C VAL A 139 9.72 -8.52 -23.72
N GLY A 140 9.86 -9.80 -24.06
CA GLY A 140 9.38 -10.92 -23.24
C GLY A 140 10.07 -10.96 -21.86
N GLY A 141 11.37 -10.73 -21.81
CA GLY A 141 12.11 -10.69 -20.54
C GLY A 141 11.70 -9.52 -19.65
N LEU A 142 11.52 -8.33 -20.23
CA LEU A 142 11.06 -7.14 -19.52
C LEU A 142 9.62 -7.31 -19.01
N SER A 143 8.71 -7.85 -19.80
CA SER A 143 7.34 -8.11 -19.34
C SER A 143 7.31 -9.14 -18.21
N GLY A 144 8.14 -10.18 -18.31
CA GLY A 144 8.38 -11.14 -17.24
C GLY A 144 8.87 -10.47 -15.95
N LEU A 145 9.83 -9.55 -16.02
CA LEU A 145 10.32 -8.80 -14.85
C LEU A 145 9.23 -7.91 -14.24
N VAL A 146 8.48 -7.18 -15.06
CA VAL A 146 7.42 -6.26 -14.61
C VAL A 146 6.34 -6.99 -13.81
N VAL A 147 6.00 -8.23 -14.20
CA VAL A 147 5.01 -9.05 -13.49
C VAL A 147 5.66 -9.84 -12.34
N GLY A 148 6.85 -10.39 -12.56
CA GLY A 148 7.53 -11.29 -11.63
C GLY A 148 7.98 -10.64 -10.34
N ILE A 149 8.47 -9.40 -10.39
CA ILE A 149 8.91 -8.67 -9.20
C ILE A 149 7.75 -8.48 -8.21
N PRO A 150 6.62 -7.83 -8.57
CA PRO A 150 5.52 -7.66 -7.62
C PRO A 150 4.87 -8.98 -7.23
N ALA A 151 4.81 -9.98 -8.11
CA ALA A 151 4.29 -11.30 -7.76
C ALA A 151 5.16 -12.02 -6.73
N GLY A 152 6.47 -11.98 -6.89
CA GLY A 152 7.44 -12.55 -5.96
C GLY A 152 7.40 -11.85 -4.60
N THR A 153 7.41 -10.51 -4.59
CA THR A 153 7.32 -9.73 -3.34
C THR A 153 6.02 -10.01 -2.60
N TRP A 154 4.88 -9.95 -3.30
CA TRP A 154 3.56 -10.20 -2.70
C TRP A 154 3.44 -11.61 -2.14
N LEU A 155 3.92 -12.62 -2.89
CA LEU A 155 3.93 -14.01 -2.43
C LEU A 155 4.84 -14.19 -1.22
N GLY A 156 6.04 -13.61 -1.24
CA GLY A 156 6.98 -13.65 -0.12
C GLY A 156 6.40 -13.04 1.15
N GLY A 157 5.75 -11.88 1.04
CA GLY A 157 5.07 -11.23 2.15
C GLY A 157 3.89 -12.05 2.66
N LYS A 158 3.08 -12.64 1.76
CA LYS A 158 1.96 -13.53 2.13
C LYS A 158 2.42 -14.78 2.88
N LEU A 159 3.53 -15.38 2.47
CA LEU A 159 4.12 -16.54 3.14
C LEU A 159 4.63 -16.20 4.55
N MET A 160 4.99 -14.93 4.79
CA MET A 160 5.40 -14.41 6.10
C MET A 160 4.23 -13.83 6.93
N GLY A 161 2.98 -14.15 6.55
CA GLY A 161 1.78 -13.69 7.28
C GLY A 161 1.38 -12.24 6.98
N GLY A 162 1.99 -11.62 5.98
CA GLY A 162 1.68 -10.26 5.57
C GLY A 162 0.27 -10.10 4.97
N GLN A 163 -0.28 -8.91 5.20
CA GLN A 163 -1.62 -8.53 4.75
C GLN A 163 -1.61 -7.54 3.58
N GLY A 164 -0.45 -7.22 3.03
CA GLY A 164 -0.32 -6.32 1.88
C GLY A 164 -1.06 -6.83 0.64
N THR A 165 -1.44 -5.88 -0.21
CA THR A 165 -2.20 -6.12 -1.44
C THR A 165 -1.29 -6.18 -2.66
N PHE A 166 -1.62 -7.04 -3.63
CA PHE A 166 -0.86 -7.16 -4.86
C PHE A 166 -0.87 -5.85 -5.68
N LEU A 167 -2.00 -5.15 -5.74
CA LEU A 167 -2.12 -3.89 -6.49
C LEU A 167 -1.19 -2.80 -5.97
N ALA A 168 -1.09 -2.62 -4.64
CA ALA A 168 -0.16 -1.65 -4.07
C ALA A 168 1.31 -2.05 -4.31
N THR A 169 1.61 -3.36 -4.26
CA THR A 169 2.94 -3.91 -4.61
C THR A 169 3.30 -3.61 -6.06
N ALA A 170 2.38 -3.87 -6.99
CA ALA A 170 2.56 -3.57 -8.41
C ALA A 170 2.71 -2.06 -8.65
N GLY A 171 1.87 -1.23 -8.02
CA GLY A 171 1.96 0.23 -8.10
C GLY A 171 3.29 0.76 -7.59
N GLY A 172 3.76 0.28 -6.43
CA GLY A 172 5.07 0.60 -5.88
C GLY A 172 6.21 0.15 -6.80
N SER A 173 6.11 -1.03 -7.40
CA SER A 173 7.09 -1.53 -8.37
C SER A 173 7.17 -0.65 -9.63
N LEU A 174 6.03 -0.21 -10.15
CA LEU A 174 5.95 0.72 -11.30
C LEU A 174 6.60 2.06 -10.97
N VAL A 175 6.37 2.60 -9.76
CA VAL A 175 7.08 3.80 -9.28
C VAL A 175 8.59 3.55 -9.20
N GLY A 176 9.01 2.38 -8.73
CA GLY A 176 10.41 1.98 -8.73
C GLY A 176 11.03 1.90 -10.12
N TRP A 177 10.32 1.36 -11.12
CA TRP A 177 10.73 1.38 -12.53
C TRP A 177 10.84 2.80 -13.07
N GLY A 178 9.86 3.66 -12.79
CA GLY A 178 9.92 5.08 -13.15
C GLY A 178 11.13 5.78 -12.53
N GLY A 179 11.42 5.49 -11.27
CA GLY A 179 12.61 5.98 -10.56
C GLY A 179 13.92 5.45 -11.15
N ALA A 180 13.98 4.18 -11.55
CA ALA A 180 15.14 3.59 -12.20
C ALA A 180 15.44 4.25 -13.56
N LEU A 181 14.40 4.45 -14.38
CA LEU A 181 14.51 5.12 -15.67
C LEU A 181 14.92 6.59 -15.51
N LEU A 182 14.25 7.32 -14.62
CA LEU A 182 14.60 8.72 -14.33
C LEU A 182 16.03 8.83 -13.78
N GLY A 183 16.43 7.93 -12.87
CA GLY A 183 17.77 7.86 -12.32
C GLY A 183 18.82 7.62 -13.40
N SER A 184 18.57 6.68 -14.32
CA SER A 184 19.49 6.44 -15.45
C SER A 184 19.64 7.66 -16.36
N ALA A 185 18.55 8.38 -16.63
CA ALA A 185 18.56 9.58 -17.47
C ALA A 185 19.32 10.75 -16.81
N LEU A 186 19.14 10.96 -15.51
CA LEU A 186 19.78 12.04 -14.77
C LEU A 186 21.27 11.78 -14.49
N LEU A 187 21.62 10.53 -14.15
CA LEU A 187 22.98 10.15 -13.80
C LEU A 187 23.83 9.84 -15.04
N GLY A 188 23.23 9.76 -16.22
CA GLY A 188 23.94 9.45 -17.45
C GLY A 188 24.62 8.08 -17.43
N ILE A 189 24.11 7.15 -16.61
CA ILE A 189 24.63 5.79 -16.44
C ILE A 189 24.52 5.10 -17.80
N GLY A 190 25.63 5.06 -18.53
CA GLY A 190 25.77 4.36 -19.79
C GLY A 190 26.29 2.94 -19.59
N ASP A 191 26.55 2.24 -20.71
CA ASP A 191 26.98 0.84 -20.75
C ASP A 191 28.27 0.50 -19.96
N GLN A 192 29.01 1.50 -19.47
CA GLN A 192 30.28 1.29 -18.74
C GLN A 192 30.14 1.30 -17.21
N ASP A 193 29.07 1.87 -16.65
CA ASP A 193 28.87 1.95 -15.19
C ASP A 193 28.00 0.81 -14.68
N GLN A 194 28.58 -0.39 -14.66
CA GLN A 194 27.91 -1.62 -14.21
C GLN A 194 27.37 -1.50 -12.77
N GLY A 195 28.09 -0.80 -11.88
CA GLY A 195 27.67 -0.63 -10.49
C GLY A 195 26.40 0.22 -10.34
N GLY A 196 26.27 1.29 -11.12
CA GLY A 196 25.08 2.16 -11.11
C GLY A 196 23.85 1.44 -11.68
N ALA A 197 24.04 0.66 -12.74
CA ALA A 197 22.97 -0.12 -13.35
C ALA A 197 22.39 -1.17 -12.39
N VAL A 198 23.24 -1.85 -11.60
CA VAL A 198 22.77 -2.83 -10.60
C VAL A 198 21.92 -2.15 -9.54
N PHE A 199 22.34 -0.99 -9.03
CA PHE A 199 21.57 -0.28 -8.00
C PHE A 199 20.20 0.19 -8.52
N LEU A 200 20.16 0.70 -9.76
CA LEU A 200 18.91 1.10 -10.42
C LEU A 200 17.96 -0.08 -10.66
N MET A 201 18.49 -1.28 -10.93
CA MET A 201 17.69 -2.49 -11.07
C MET A 201 17.05 -2.98 -9.77
N LEU A 202 17.53 -2.52 -8.60
CA LEU A 202 16.92 -2.84 -7.31
C LEU A 202 15.73 -1.93 -6.96
N LEU A 203 15.63 -0.73 -7.55
CA LEU A 203 14.56 0.22 -7.27
C LEU A 203 13.15 -0.37 -7.49
N PRO A 204 12.85 -1.12 -8.56
CA PRO A 204 11.57 -1.79 -8.73
C PRO A 204 11.21 -2.76 -7.60
N VAL A 205 12.21 -3.44 -7.01
CA VAL A 205 12.02 -4.35 -5.88
C VAL A 205 11.76 -3.55 -4.60
N VAL A 206 12.55 -2.51 -4.34
CA VAL A 206 12.36 -1.60 -3.19
C VAL A 206 10.97 -0.96 -3.25
N GLY A 207 10.56 -0.47 -4.42
CA GLY A 207 9.24 0.10 -4.64
C GLY A 207 8.13 -0.92 -4.40
N ALA A 208 8.29 -2.16 -4.87
CA ALA A 208 7.33 -3.24 -4.63
C ALA A 208 7.16 -3.53 -3.13
N VAL A 209 8.26 -3.67 -2.40
CA VAL A 209 8.28 -3.91 -0.95
C VAL A 209 7.60 -2.75 -0.21
N ALA A 210 7.97 -1.51 -0.53
CA ALA A 210 7.34 -0.33 0.07
C ALA A 210 5.83 -0.29 -0.21
N GLY A 211 5.39 -0.59 -1.44
CA GLY A 211 3.97 -0.68 -1.79
C GLY A 211 3.24 -1.77 -1.02
N TYR A 212 3.86 -2.94 -0.85
CA TYR A 212 3.30 -4.05 -0.07
C TYR A 212 3.12 -3.66 1.40
N GLU A 213 4.16 -3.12 2.03
CA GLU A 213 4.15 -2.72 3.44
C GLU A 213 3.21 -1.56 3.73
N LEU A 214 3.17 -0.53 2.87
CA LEU A 214 2.25 0.60 3.00
C LEU A 214 0.77 0.19 2.85
N SER A 215 0.51 -0.93 2.19
CA SER A 215 -0.84 -1.49 2.05
C SER A 215 -1.20 -2.53 3.10
N SER A 216 -0.24 -2.93 3.96
CA SER A 216 -0.55 -3.79 5.08
C SER A 216 -1.37 -2.97 6.07
N PRO A 217 -2.61 -3.38 6.41
CA PRO A 217 -3.33 -2.74 7.52
C PRO A 217 -2.41 -2.75 8.73
N ALA A 218 -2.19 -1.56 9.30
CA ALA A 218 -1.38 -1.42 10.49
C ALA A 218 -1.92 -2.41 11.51
N GLU A 219 -1.10 -3.43 11.83
CA GLU A 219 -1.47 -4.55 12.68
C GLU A 219 -2.20 -3.97 13.89
N GLU A 220 -3.49 -4.28 13.94
CA GLU A 220 -4.46 -3.58 14.76
C GLU A 220 -3.92 -3.63 16.19
N ARG A 221 -3.41 -2.47 16.66
CA ARG A 221 -2.84 -2.37 18.00
C ARG A 221 -3.88 -2.98 18.93
N PRO A 222 -3.53 -4.00 19.74
CA PRO A 222 -4.51 -4.66 20.59
C PRO A 222 -5.28 -3.57 21.32
N ALA A 223 -6.58 -3.51 21.06
CA ALA A 223 -7.44 -2.45 21.55
C ALA A 223 -7.13 -2.29 23.04
N PRO A 224 -6.76 -1.07 23.51
CA PRO A 224 -6.49 -0.89 24.92
C PRO A 224 -7.70 -1.45 25.69
N PRO A 225 -7.48 -2.21 26.78
CA PRO A 225 -8.57 -2.83 27.52
C PRO A 225 -9.63 -1.76 27.74
N ARG A 226 -10.86 -2.08 27.33
CA ARG A 226 -12.02 -1.19 27.32
C ARG A 226 -12.18 -0.64 28.74
N ARG A 227 -11.49 0.48 29.03
CA ARG A 227 -11.59 1.17 30.30
C ARG A 227 -13.03 1.64 30.35
N THR A 228 -13.78 1.05 31.27
CA THR A 228 -15.08 1.56 31.73
C THR A 228 -15.05 3.08 31.74
N ALA A 229 -16.02 3.66 31.04
CA ALA A 229 -16.23 5.07 30.78
C ALA A 229 -15.52 6.02 31.76
N ALA A 230 -14.34 6.50 31.37
CA ALA A 230 -13.71 7.66 31.97
C ALA A 230 -13.30 8.57 30.80
N HIS A 231 -14.03 9.69 30.66
CA HIS A 231 -13.80 10.83 29.78
C HIS A 231 -12.83 10.57 28.60
N SER A 232 -13.35 10.00 27.51
CA SER A 232 -12.57 9.81 26.29
C SER A 232 -12.53 11.12 25.49
N PHE A 233 -11.39 11.80 25.53
CA PHE A 233 -11.07 12.90 24.62
C PHE A 233 -10.87 12.34 23.20
N GLN A 234 -11.77 12.66 22.28
CA GLN A 234 -11.65 12.26 20.88
C GLN A 234 -11.20 13.46 20.08
N VAL A 235 -10.01 13.44 19.49
CA VAL A 235 -9.50 14.50 18.61
C VAL A 235 -9.29 13.92 17.20
N VAL A 236 -9.87 14.58 16.21
CA VAL A 236 -9.82 14.23 14.78
C VAL A 236 -9.11 15.36 14.04
N PRO A 237 -8.04 15.08 13.28
CA PRO A 237 -7.42 16.07 12.44
C PRO A 237 -8.34 16.43 11.27
N ILE A 238 -8.43 17.71 10.96
CA ILE A 238 -9.22 18.23 9.84
C ILE A 238 -8.30 19.03 8.94
N ALA A 239 -8.32 18.74 7.65
CA ALA A 239 -7.69 19.53 6.62
C ALA A 239 -8.78 20.19 5.78
N GLY A 240 -8.62 21.47 5.45
CA GLY A 240 -9.59 22.22 4.66
C GLY A 240 -8.94 23.27 3.77
N MET A 241 -9.66 23.67 2.73
CA MET A 241 -9.25 24.69 1.77
C MET A 241 -10.12 25.93 1.99
N GLY A 242 -9.54 27.03 2.46
CA GLY A 242 -10.25 28.30 2.63
C GLY A 242 -9.85 29.34 1.60
N GLU A 243 -10.56 30.46 1.56
CA GLU A 243 -10.25 31.61 0.68
C GLU A 243 -8.84 32.19 0.91
N ARG A 244 -8.22 31.91 2.07
CA ARG A 244 -6.85 32.31 2.42
C ARG A 244 -5.82 31.18 2.30
N GLY A 245 -6.16 30.08 1.63
CA GLY A 245 -5.25 28.94 1.45
C GLY A 245 -5.52 27.75 2.39
N PRO A 246 -4.59 26.77 2.43
CA PRO A 246 -4.81 25.48 3.08
C PRO A 246 -4.76 25.66 4.60
N ARG A 247 -5.67 24.97 5.30
CA ARG A 247 -5.77 25.02 6.76
C ARG A 247 -5.76 23.61 7.33
N LEU A 248 -4.98 23.44 8.38
CA LEU A 248 -4.93 22.24 9.21
C LEU A 248 -5.45 22.61 10.59
N GLY A 249 -6.34 21.78 11.13
CA GLY A 249 -6.94 21.99 12.44
C GLY A 249 -7.23 20.65 13.13
N LEU A 250 -7.69 20.75 14.38
CA LEU A 250 -8.10 19.61 15.18
C LEU A 250 -9.54 19.88 15.65
N ALA A 251 -10.47 18.96 15.36
CA ALA A 251 -11.78 18.93 15.98
C ALA A 251 -11.76 17.90 17.09
N GLY A 252 -12.51 18.10 18.17
CA GLY A 252 -12.64 17.04 19.15
C GLY A 252 -13.82 17.16 20.08
N ARG A 253 -14.13 16.06 20.75
CA ARG A 253 -15.08 15.98 21.87
C ARG A 253 -14.29 15.84 23.16
N PHE A 254 -14.50 16.79 24.07
CA PHE A 254 -13.83 16.92 25.35
C PHE A 254 -14.83 16.65 26.49
#